data_AF-A0A1G0YJK0-F1
#
_entry.id   AF-A0A1G0YJK0-F1
#
_cell.length_a   1.000
_cell.length_b   1.000
_cell.length_c   1.000
_cell.angle_alpha   90.00
_cell.angle_beta   90.00
_cell.angle_gamma   90.00
#
_symmetry.space_group_name_H-M   'P 1'
#
loop_
_entity.id
_entity.type
_entity.pdbx_description
1 polymer ?
#
loop_
_entity_poly.entity_id
_entity_poly.type
_entity_poly.pdbx_seq_one_letter_code
_entity_poly.pdbx_strand_id
1 'polypeptide(L)'
;MSHTNFCVASEQDKAEMLKAVKAKSFDDLFVDIPATFQTDAFNIPEGRSELEALQTLRGLAAKNANNITSNAPVGGNRLYRIRVEKQ
;
A
#
# COMPACT_ATOMS: atom_id res chain seq x y z
N MET A 1 -11.05 -17.45 5.37
CA MET A 1 -9.68 -17.26 5.89
C MET A 1 -8.92 -16.41 4.89
N SER A 2 -8.93 -15.08 5.05
CA SER A 2 -8.26 -14.13 4.17
C SER A 2 -6.74 -14.18 4.42
N HIS A 3 -6.00 -14.94 3.62
CA HIS A 3 -4.54 -14.82 3.55
C HIS A 3 -4.20 -13.44 2.94
N THR A 4 -3.89 -12.47 3.78
CA THR A 4 -3.38 -11.17 3.34
C THR A 4 -1.87 -11.29 3.14
N ASN A 5 -1.37 -11.24 1.90
CA ASN A 5 0.07 -11.33 1.57
C ASN A 5 0.95 -10.30 2.30
N PHE A 6 0.36 -9.23 2.84
CA PHE A 6 1.08 -8.17 3.53
C PHE A 6 1.44 -8.49 4.99
N CYS A 7 0.55 -9.17 5.72
CA CYS A 7 0.81 -9.57 7.11
C CYS A 7 1.23 -11.04 7.14
N VAL A 8 2.49 -11.29 7.51
CA VAL A 8 3.05 -12.65 7.59
C VAL A 8 2.47 -13.45 8.77
N ALA A 9 2.12 -12.77 9.86
CA ALA A 9 1.61 -13.42 11.07
C ALA A 9 0.26 -14.09 10.81
N SER A 10 0.19 -15.39 11.07
CA SER A 10 -1.04 -16.18 11.03
C SER A 10 -1.96 -15.80 12.20
N GLU A 11 -3.22 -16.26 12.16
CA GLU A 11 -4.16 -16.04 13.27
C GLU A 11 -3.68 -16.75 14.55
N GLN A 12 -3.02 -17.89 14.42
CA GLN A 12 -2.38 -18.59 15.53
C GLN A 12 -1.25 -17.75 16.13
N ASP A 13 -0.37 -17.19 15.30
CA ASP A 13 0.73 -16.34 15.78
C ASP A 13 0.19 -15.11 16.50
N LYS A 14 -0.86 -14.47 15.96
CA LYS A 14 -1.53 -13.33 16.61
C LYS A 14 -2.07 -13.71 17.99
N ALA A 15 -2.70 -14.88 18.13
CA ALA A 15 -3.22 -15.35 19.41
C ALA A 15 -2.09 -15.65 20.41
N GLU A 16 -0.97 -16.23 19.96
CA GLU A 16 0.20 -16.47 20.81
C GLU A 16 0.86 -15.17 21.28
N MET A 17 1.00 -14.19 20.38
CA MET A 17 1.53 -12.86 20.71
C MET A 17 0.65 -12.12 21.72
N LEU A 18 -0.68 -12.14 21.54
CA LEU A 18 -1.61 -11.52 22.51
C LEU A 18 -1.50 -12.15 23.90
N LYS A 19 -1.38 -13.49 23.97
CA LYS A 19 -1.16 -14.20 25.23
C LYS A 19 0.17 -13.80 25.89
N ALA A 20 1.24 -13.64 25.12
CA ALA A 20 2.54 -13.23 25.64
C ALA A 20 2.50 -11.82 26.27
N VAL A 21 1.75 -10.90 25.67
CA VAL A 21 1.57 -9.52 26.16
C VAL A 21 0.47 -9.42 27.24
N LYS A 22 -0.25 -10.51 27.52
CA LYS A 22 -1.39 -10.57 28.45
C LYS A 22 -2.57 -9.67 28.05
N ALA A 23 -2.72 -9.41 26.75
CA ALA A 23 -3.87 -8.71 26.18
C ALA A 23 -4.94 -9.74 25.75
N LYS A 24 -6.22 -9.42 25.91
CA LYS A 24 -7.34 -10.30 25.48
C LYS A 24 -7.76 -10.01 24.05
N SER A 25 -7.55 -8.79 23.57
CA SER A 25 -7.91 -8.34 22.23
C SER A 25 -6.86 -7.40 21.64
N PHE A 26 -6.97 -7.09 20.34
CA PHE A 26 -6.16 -6.03 19.73
C PHE A 26 -6.50 -4.65 20.31
N ASP A 27 -7.76 -4.40 20.66
CA ASP A 27 -8.20 -3.12 21.23
C ASP A 27 -7.54 -2.84 22.59
N ASP A 28 -7.30 -3.91 23.37
CA ASP A 28 -6.59 -3.82 24.66
C ASP A 28 -5.18 -3.24 24.51
N LEU A 29 -4.55 -3.36 23.34
CA LEU A 29 -3.22 -2.81 23.07
C LEU A 29 -3.23 -1.29 22.91
N PHE A 30 -4.40 -0.67 22.72
CA PHE A 30 -4.55 0.75 22.41
C PHE A 30 -5.30 1.53 23.49
N VAL A 31 -5.56 0.93 24.67
CA VAL A 31 -6.31 1.57 25.78
C VAL A 31 -5.66 2.87 26.26
N ASP A 32 -4.35 2.99 26.15
CA ASP A 32 -3.61 4.19 26.54
C ASP A 32 -3.76 5.36 25.55
N ILE A 33 -4.34 5.13 24.36
CA ILE A 33 -4.60 6.17 23.36
C ILE A 33 -5.92 6.87 23.71
N PRO A 34 -5.92 8.18 24.02
CA PRO A 34 -7.16 8.90 24.32
C PRO A 34 -8.18 8.82 23.17
N ALA A 35 -9.46 8.68 23.51
CA ALA A 35 -10.54 8.54 22.54
C ALA A 35 -10.62 9.70 21.53
N THR A 36 -10.15 10.90 21.91
CA THR A 36 -10.10 12.07 21.03
C THR A 36 -9.18 11.91 19.82
N PHE A 37 -8.22 10.97 19.87
CA PHE A 37 -7.30 10.66 18.79
C PHE A 37 -7.68 9.38 18.03
N GLN A 38 -8.66 8.63 18.54
CA GLN A 38 -9.17 7.45 17.85
C GLN A 38 -10.18 7.86 16.79
N THR A 39 -10.35 7.02 15.78
CA THR A 39 -11.30 7.25 14.69
C THR A 39 -11.90 5.92 14.30
N ASP A 40 -13.23 5.84 14.27
CA ASP A 40 -13.96 4.59 13.98
C ASP A 40 -13.78 4.14 12.52
N ALA A 41 -13.69 5.09 11.59
CA ALA A 41 -13.58 4.80 10.17
C ALA A 41 -12.75 5.86 9.43
N PHE A 42 -11.92 5.39 8.50
CA PHE A 42 -11.20 6.25 7.58
C PHE A 42 -12.04 6.51 6.33
N ASN A 43 -12.10 7.77 5.88
CA ASN A 43 -12.73 8.13 4.61
C ASN A 43 -11.80 7.82 3.43
N ILE A 44 -11.51 6.53 3.23
CA ILE A 44 -10.68 6.02 2.15
C ILE A 44 -11.48 5.04 1.29
N PRO A 45 -11.16 4.92 -0.02
CA PRO A 45 -11.81 3.94 -0.88
C PRO A 45 -11.62 2.51 -0.37
N GLU A 46 -12.58 1.64 -0.70
CA GLU A 46 -12.48 0.22 -0.37
C GLU A 46 -11.20 -0.42 -0.93
N GLY A 47 -10.70 -1.41 -0.19
CA GLY A 47 -9.53 -2.18 -0.58
C GLY A 47 -9.74 -2.85 -1.94
N ARG A 48 -8.81 -2.63 -2.86
CA ARG A 48 -8.79 -3.26 -4.18
C ARG A 48 -7.84 -4.45 -4.18
N SER A 49 -8.08 -5.43 -5.05
CA SER A 49 -7.07 -6.45 -5.30
C SER A 49 -5.79 -5.82 -5.88
N GLU A 50 -4.65 -6.50 -5.70
CA GLU A 50 -3.37 -6.02 -6.22
C GLU A 50 -3.43 -5.76 -7.73
N LEU A 51 -4.09 -6.66 -8.47
CA LEU A 51 -4.23 -6.56 -9.92
C LEU A 51 -5.06 -5.34 -10.33
N GLU A 52 -6.18 -5.08 -9.67
CA GLU A 52 -7.03 -3.90 -9.92
C GLU A 52 -6.32 -2.61 -9.55
N ALA A 53 -5.59 -2.59 -8.43
CA ALA A 53 -4.79 -1.45 -8.02
C ALA A 53 -3.72 -1.13 -9.08
N LEU A 54 -3.01 -2.14 -9.59
CA LEU A 54 -2.03 -1.98 -10.67
C LEU A 54 -2.64 -1.47 -11.97
N GLN A 55 -3.81 -2.00 -12.38
CA GLN A 55 -4.51 -1.52 -13.57
C GLN A 55 -4.92 -0.06 -13.42
N THR A 56 -5.45 0.31 -12.25
CA THR A 56 -5.84 1.69 -11.95
C THR A 56 -4.64 2.63 -12.05
N LEU A 57 -3.51 2.26 -11.42
CA LEU A 57 -2.29 3.04 -11.45
C LEU A 57 -1.71 3.17 -12.87
N ARG A 58 -1.73 2.10 -13.67
CA ARG A 58 -1.32 2.15 -15.09
C ARG A 58 -2.20 3.09 -15.91
N GLY A 59 -3.51 3.07 -15.69
CA GLY A 59 -4.44 3.99 -16.34
C GLY A 59 -4.19 5.45 -15.96
N LEU A 60 -3.84 5.73 -14.70
CA LEU A 60 -3.43 7.07 -14.27
C LEU A 60 -2.09 7.48 -14.90
N ALA A 61 -1.10 6.60 -14.91
CA ALA A 61 0.22 6.87 -15.50
C ALA A 61 0.14 7.14 -17.01
N ALA A 62 -0.76 6.46 -17.73
CA ALA A 62 -0.96 6.66 -19.17
C ALA A 62 -1.54 8.06 -19.52
N LYS A 63 -2.18 8.74 -18.56
CA LYS A 63 -2.65 10.12 -18.73
C LYS A 63 -1.55 11.15 -18.55
N ASN A 64 -0.39 10.76 -18.01
CA ASN A 64 0.75 11.65 -17.94
C ASN A 64 1.22 11.93 -19.37
N ALA A 65 1.38 13.21 -19.73
CA ALA A 65 1.88 13.59 -21.03
C ALA A 65 3.34 13.12 -21.16
N ASN A 66 3.57 12.02 -21.87
CA ASN A 66 4.90 11.60 -22.30
C ASN A 66 5.48 12.52 -23.40
N ASN A 67 4.72 13.56 -23.80
CA ASN A 67 5.15 14.62 -24.71
C ASN A 67 6.12 15.60 -24.03
N ILE A 68 7.11 15.08 -23.32
CA ILE A 68 8.42 15.68 -23.39
C ILE A 68 9.09 15.07 -24.60
N THR A 69 8.79 15.67 -25.76
CA THR A 69 9.82 15.73 -26.80
C THR A 69 10.96 16.51 -26.14
N SER A 70 11.89 15.82 -25.48
CA SER A 70 13.08 16.45 -24.93
C SER A 70 14.03 16.76 -26.09
N ASN A 71 13.66 17.75 -26.91
CA ASN A 71 14.61 18.60 -27.60
C ASN A 71 15.00 19.81 -26.73
N ALA A 72 14.47 19.92 -25.50
CA ALA A 72 15.02 20.81 -24.49
C ALA A 72 16.43 20.30 -24.11
N PRO A 73 17.47 21.14 -24.15
CA PRO A 73 18.79 20.79 -23.65
C PRO A 73 18.69 20.76 -22.12
N VAL A 74 18.18 19.66 -21.57
CA VAL A 74 18.17 19.43 -20.13
C VAL A 74 19.58 19.00 -19.77
N GLY A 75 20.40 19.98 -19.41
CA GLY A 75 21.63 19.73 -18.69
C GLY A 75 21.34 18.83 -17.47
N GLY A 76 22.08 17.73 -17.38
CA GLY A 76 22.05 16.81 -16.24
C GLY A 76 21.23 15.54 -16.46
N ASN A 77 21.93 14.49 -16.92
CA ASN A 77 21.68 13.07 -16.63
C ASN A 77 20.23 12.64 -16.32
N ARG A 78 19.42 12.35 -17.35
CA ARG A 78 18.30 11.41 -17.21
C ARG A 78 18.19 10.52 -18.45
N LEU A 79 18.91 9.41 -18.43
CA LEU A 79 18.69 8.27 -19.33
C LEU A 79 17.61 7.38 -18.71
N TYR A 80 16.38 7.46 -19.18
CA TYR A 80 15.38 6.42 -18.96
C TYR A 80 15.14 5.67 -20.26
N ARG A 81 15.89 4.59 -20.45
CA ARG A 81 15.60 3.58 -21.46
C ARG A 81 14.87 2.43 -20.78
N ILE A 82 13.55 2.37 -20.96
CA ILE A 82 12.80 1.12 -20.81
C ILE A 82 12.12 0.88 -22.16
N ARG A 83 12.77 0.08 -23.03
CA ARG A 83 12.06 -0.67 -24.06
C ARG A 83 11.71 -2.01 -23.44
N VAL A 84 10.42 -2.29 -23.28
CA VAL A 84 9.94 -3.66 -23.19
C VAL A 84 9.49 -4.02 -24.60
N GLU A 85 10.41 -4.61 -25.37
CA GLU A 85 10.04 -5.32 -26.59
C GLU A 85 9.49 -6.68 -26.19
N LYS A 86 8.24 -6.94 -26.57
CA LYS A 86 7.70 -8.29 -26.67
C LYS A 86 8.47 -9.03 -27.77
N GLN A 87 9.00 -10.20 -27.46
CA GLN A 87 9.08 -11.32 -28.39
C GLN A 87 8.19 -12.44 -27.88
#